data_AF-A0A956VNZ3-F1
#
_entry.id   AF-A0A956VNZ3-F1
#
_cell.length_a   1.000
_cell.length_b   1.000
_cell.length_c   1.000
_cell.angle_alpha   90.00
_cell.angle_beta   90.00
_cell.angle_gamma   90.00
#
_symmetry.space_group_name_H-M   'P 1'
#
loop_
_entity.id
_entity.type
_entity.pdbx_description
1 polymer ?
#
loop_
_entity_poly.entity_id
_entity_poly.type
_entity_poly.pdbx_seq_one_letter_code
_entity_poly.pdbx_strand_id
1 'polypeptide(L)' 'NTVATMRLSGEEAIESEALLVGSPKTIKDYVERYVEESGANYFCASFQWGDLTHAEASKSLRLFTEHVMPAFTKA' A
#
# COMPACT_ATOMS: atom_id res chain seq x y z
N ASN A 1 21.66 2.42 22.63
CA ASN A 1 20.36 2.42 21.93
C ASN A 1 20.56 1.67 20.61
N THR A 2 20.30 0.37 20.60
CA THR A 2 20.56 -0.48 19.42
C THR A 2 19.27 -0.57 18.63
N VAL A 3 19.15 0.17 17.53
CA VAL A 3 18.06 -0.08 16.59
C VAL A 3 18.40 -1.40 15.91
N ALA A 4 17.64 -2.46 16.19
CA ALA A 4 17.71 -3.67 15.41
C ALA A 4 17.20 -3.33 14.01
N THR A 5 18.10 -3.16 13.04
CA THR A 5 17.73 -3.12 11.62
C THR A 5 17.28 -4.52 11.23
N MET A 6 15.98 -4.78 11.33
CA MET A 6 15.36 -5.97 10.75
C MET A 6 15.45 -5.81 9.23
N ARG A 7 16.36 -6.56 8.60
CA ARG A 7 16.42 -6.68 7.14
C ARG A 7 15.41 -7.74 6.74
N LEU A 8 14.30 -7.30 6.17
CA LEU A 8 13.36 -8.17 5.46
C LEU A 8 13.80 -8.24 3.99
N SER A 9 13.71 -9.42 3.39
CA SER A 9 13.71 -9.55 1.94
C SER A 9 12.46 -8.89 1.34
N GLY A 10 12.44 -8.68 0.02
CA GLY A 10 11.25 -8.15 -0.66
C GLY A 10 10.04 -9.08 -0.48
N GLU A 11 10.28 -10.39 -0.54
CA GLU A 11 9.26 -11.41 -0.33
C GLU A 11 8.73 -11.40 1.10
N GLU A 12 9.61 -11.35 2.10
CA GLU A 12 9.21 -11.30 3.52
C GLU A 12 8.43 -10.01 3.85
N ALA A 13 8.81 -8.89 3.23
CA ALA A 13 8.10 -7.62 3.39
C ALA A 13 6.69 -7.68 2.75
N ILE A 14 6.51 -8.39 1.64
CA ILE A 14 5.19 -8.61 1.04
C ILE A 14 4.35 -9.56 1.89
N GLU A 15 4.94 -10.66 2.36
CA GLU A 15 4.25 -11.65 3.20
C GLU A 15 3.77 -11.07 4.54
N SER A 16 4.59 -10.20 5.15
CA SER A 16 4.23 -9.48 6.37
C SER A 16 3.35 -8.25 6.16
N GLU A 17 2.92 -8.00 4.91
CA GLU A 17 2.12 -6.83 4.51
C GLU A 17 2.81 -5.48 4.82
N ALA A 18 4.13 -5.48 5.03
CA ALA A 18 4.97 -4.29 5.17
C ALA A 18 5.22 -3.58 3.82
N LEU A 19 5.12 -4.31 2.70
CA LEU A 19 5.07 -3.79 1.35
C LEU A 19 3.80 -4.28 0.65
N LEU A 20 2.97 -3.35 0.21
CA LEU A 20 1.75 -3.65 -0.53
C LEU A 20 2.04 -3.58 -2.03
N VAL A 21 2.12 -4.75 -2.69
CA VAL A 21 2.46 -4.87 -4.11
C VAL A 21 1.45 -5.74 -4.82
N GLY A 22 0.90 -5.27 -5.95
CA GLY A 22 -0.03 -6.07 -6.73
C GLY A 22 -0.87 -5.27 -7.73
N SER A 23 -1.91 -5.92 -8.25
CA SER A 23 -2.90 -5.27 -9.09
C SER A 23 -3.78 -4.31 -8.28
N PRO A 24 -4.47 -3.34 -8.90
CA PRO A 24 -5.43 -2.50 -8.18
C PRO A 24 -6.49 -3.30 -7.43
N LYS A 25 -6.92 -4.45 -7.97
CA LYS A 25 -7.84 -5.36 -7.26
C LYS A 25 -7.22 -5.89 -5.97
N THR A 26 -6.00 -6.40 -6.04
CA THR A 26 -5.26 -6.94 -4.88
C THR A 26 -5.13 -5.90 -3.77
N ILE A 27 -4.77 -4.66 -4.13
CA ILE A 27 -4.64 -3.57 -3.15
C ILE A 27 -5.99 -3.19 -2.58
N LYS A 28 -7.05 -3.13 -3.40
CA LYS A 28 -8.40 -2.84 -2.91
C LYS A 28 -8.89 -3.88 -1.91
N ASP A 29 -8.77 -5.17 -2.24
CA ASP A 29 -9.17 -6.26 -1.36
C ASP A 29 -8.42 -6.18 -0.01
N TYR A 30 -7.13 -5.81 -0.02
CA TYR A 30 -6.36 -5.56 1.19
C TYR A 30 -6.91 -4.40 2.01
N VAL A 31 -7.15 -3.23 1.38
CA VAL A 31 -7.65 -2.04 2.10
C VAL A 31 -9.06 -2.27 2.65
N GLU A 32 -9.93 -2.97 1.92
CA GLU A 32 -11.27 -3.35 2.39
C GLU A 32 -11.16 -4.19 3.68
N ARG A 33 -10.35 -5.24 3.67
CA ARG A 33 -10.09 -6.08 4.84
C ARG A 33 -9.46 -5.30 5.99
N TYR A 34 -8.47 -4.46 5.71
CA TYR A 34 -7.81 -3.63 6.71
C TYR A 34 -8.80 -2.69 7.42
N VAL A 35 -9.70 -2.04 6.67
CA VAL A 35 -10.74 -1.17 7.24
C VAL A 35 -11.73 -1.97 8.08
N GLU A 36 -12.17 -3.13 7.60
CA GLU A 36 -13.11 -4.00 8.32
C GLU A 36 -12.52 -4.51 9.65
N GLU A 37 -11.27 -4.96 9.65
CA GLU A 37 -10.62 -5.54 10.82
C GLU A 37 -10.15 -4.49 11.84
N SER A 38 -9.68 -3.32 11.39
CA SER A 38 -9.10 -2.30 12.27
C SER A 38 -10.07 -1.17 12.65
N GLY A 39 -11.14 -0.96 11.90
CA GLY A 39 -11.99 0.22 12.01
C GLY A 39 -11.32 1.53 11.57
N ALA A 40 -10.18 1.46 10.87
CA ALA A 40 -9.47 2.63 10.39
C ALA A 40 -10.35 3.46 9.44
N ASN A 41 -10.33 4.78 9.64
CA ASN A 41 -11.04 5.75 8.79
C ASN A 41 -10.10 6.62 7.95
N TYR A 42 -8.80 6.32 8.00
CA TYR A 42 -7.76 7.04 7.28
C TYR A 42 -6.66 6.08 6.85
N PHE A 43 -6.34 6.08 5.56
CA PHE A 43 -5.31 5.23 4.97
C PHE A 43 -4.22 6.11 4.36
N CYS A 44 -2.99 5.99 4.86
CA CYS A 44 -1.83 6.74 4.39
C CYS A 44 -0.88 5.80 3.65
N ALA A 45 -0.65 6.05 2.36
CA ALA A 45 0.23 5.24 1.52
C ALA A 45 1.43 6.05 1.04
N SER A 46 2.60 5.40 0.97
CA SER A 46 3.81 5.94 0.34
C SER A 46 4.06 5.23 -0.98
N PHE A 47 3.97 5.97 -2.10
CA PHE A 47 4.11 5.42 -3.45
C PHE A 47 5.53 5.51 -4.03
N GLN A 48 6.37 6.38 -3.48
CA GLN A 48 7.74 6.58 -3.95
C GLN A 48 8.71 6.15 -2.85
N TRP A 49 9.35 5.01 -3.07
CA TRP A 49 10.30 4.42 -2.13
C TRP A 49 11.48 3.81 -2.88
N GLY A 50 12.67 3.83 -2.26
CA GLY A 50 13.88 3.26 -2.84
C GLY A 50 14.32 3.99 -4.12
N ASP A 51 14.49 3.22 -5.18
CA ASP A 51 14.95 3.64 -6.50
C ASP A 51 13.81 3.87 -7.51
N LEU A 52 12.54 3.84 -7.06
CA LEU A 52 11.40 4.13 -7.92
C LEU A 52 11.53 5.53 -8.54
N THR A 53 11.42 5.56 -9.86
CA THR A 53 11.36 6.82 -10.60
C THR A 53 10.07 7.56 -10.30
N HIS A 54 10.06 8.87 -10.53
CA HIS A 54 8.86 9.68 -10.42
C HIS A 54 7.71 9.15 -11.31
N ALA A 55 8.04 8.63 -12.50
CA ALA A 55 7.03 8.10 -13.43
C ALA A 55 6.38 6.81 -12.91
N GLU A 56 7.15 5.92 -12.29
CA GLU A 56 6.64 4.69 -11.68
C GLU A 56 5.77 4.99 -10.46
N ALA A 57 6.25 5.83 -9.55
CA ALA A 57 5.47 6.26 -8.38
C ALA A 57 4.17 6.96 -8.79
N SER A 58 4.22 7.86 -9.77
CA SER A 58 3.05 8.57 -10.29
C SER A 58 2.05 7.63 -10.97
N LYS A 59 2.54 6.58 -11.66
CA LYS A 59 1.68 5.54 -12.24
C LYS A 59 0.94 4.77 -11.15
N SER A 60 1.63 4.35 -10.08
CA SER A 60 1.02 3.64 -8.96
C SER A 60 -0.02 4.50 -8.23
N LEU A 61 0.31 5.77 -7.97
CA LEU A 61 -0.63 6.73 -7.37
C LEU A 61 -1.89 6.88 -8.23
N ARG A 62 -1.73 7.07 -9.55
CA ARG A 62 -2.88 7.18 -10.46
C ARG A 62 -3.78 5.95 -10.42
N LEU A 63 -3.19 4.76 -10.54
CA LEU A 63 -3.95 3.50 -10.47
C LEU A 63 -4.70 3.35 -9.14
N PHE A 64 -4.08 3.73 -8.02
CA PHE A 64 -4.73 3.73 -6.72
C PHE A 64 -5.91 4.71 -6.67
N THR A 65 -5.72 5.93 -7.17
CA THR A 65 -6.78 6.95 -7.19
C THR A 65 -7.95 6.61 -8.09
N GLU A 66 -7.69 5.94 -9.23
CA GLU A 66 -8.72 5.62 -10.23
C GLU A 66 -9.47 4.32 -9.92
N HIS A 67 -8.82 3.34 -9.27
CA HIS A 67 -9.36 1.98 -9.13
C HIS A 67 -9.55 1.50 -7.69
N VAL A 68 -8.93 2.15 -6.70
CA VAL A 68 -9.04 1.75 -5.28
C VAL A 68 -9.86 2.77 -4.50
N MET A 69 -9.46 4.05 -4.52
CA MET A 69 -10.11 5.11 -3.75
C MET A 69 -11.63 5.23 -3.95
N PRO A 70 -12.21 5.05 -5.16
CA PRO A 70 -13.66 5.21 -5.36
C PRO A 70 -14.52 4.23 -4.56
N ALA A 71 -13.96 3.11 -4.08
CA ALA A 71 -14.68 2.17 -3.21
C ALA A 71 -14.92 2.73 -1.79
N PHE A 72 -14.18 3.77 -1.38
CA PHE A 72 -14.16 4.31 -0.02
C PHE A 72 -14.63 5.77 0.07
N THR A 73 -14.93 6.41 -1.05
CA THR A 73 -15.53 7.74 -1.06
C THR A 73 -17.04 7.63 -0.80
N LYS A 74 -17.57 8.39 0.16
CA LYS A 74 -19.02 8.55 0.32
C LYS A 74 -19.60 9.21 -0.95
N ALA A 75 -20.78 8.73 -1.37
CA ALA A 75 -21.58 9.36 -2.42
C ALA A 75 -22.01 10.77 -2.04
#